data_AF-A0A356V948-F1
#
_entry.id   AF-A0A356V948-F1
#
_cell.length_a   1.000
_cell.length_b   1.000
_cell.length_c   1.000
_cell.angle_alpha   90.00
_cell.angle_beta   90.00
_cell.angle_gamma   90.00
#
_symmetry.space_group_name_H-M   'P 1'
#
loop_
_entity.id
_entity.type
_entity.pdbx_description
1 polymer ?
#
loop_
_entity_poly.entity_id
_entity_poly.type
_entity_poly.pdbx_seq_one_letter_code
_entity_poly.pdbx_strand_id
1 'polypeptide(L)'
;MPELKHTEEAVYVYGPWIRIWHWVQMFAILALGITGYLIGSPPESLSGEAYEHYQMGYIRYIHFVAAYALIIGFLVRIWRAIAGNRHSREIFLPPMWSKSFWAETWHEIKWYAMIEKEPKKYVGHNPLALLAMFFLYLLPTVFLIFTGLALYGEGTGMGSWQYNWFSSWIIPLMGQSQDVHT
;
A
#
# COMPACT_ATOMS: atom_id res chain seq x y z
N MET A 1 -25.84 -33.41 28.45
CA MET A 1 -24.57 -33.37 27.69
C MET A 1 -23.85 -32.11 28.16
N PRO A 2 -22.63 -32.19 28.72
CA PRO A 2 -21.93 -30.99 29.16
C PRO A 2 -21.56 -30.14 27.95
N GLU A 3 -21.90 -28.86 28.02
CA GLU A 3 -21.60 -27.83 27.03
C GLU A 3 -20.07 -27.69 26.96
N LEU A 4 -19.47 -28.12 25.84
CA LEU A 4 -18.04 -27.92 25.59
C LEU A 4 -17.80 -26.41 25.48
N LYS A 5 -17.25 -25.83 26.56
CA LYS A 5 -16.84 -24.43 26.59
C LYS A 5 -15.75 -24.25 25.53
N HIS A 6 -16.11 -23.66 24.40
CA HIS A 6 -15.18 -23.37 23.32
C HIS A 6 -14.16 -22.33 23.80
N THR A 7 -12.97 -22.80 24.18
CA THR A 7 -11.86 -21.93 24.57
C THR A 7 -11.08 -21.55 23.32
N GLU A 8 -11.35 -20.36 22.79
CA GLU A 8 -10.51 -19.77 21.76
C GLU A 8 -9.18 -19.33 22.40
N GLU A 9 -8.08 -19.99 22.03
CA GLU A 9 -6.73 -19.51 22.34
C GLU A 9 -6.47 -18.22 21.54
N ALA A 10 -6.88 -17.08 22.10
CA ALA A 10 -6.61 -15.78 21.52
C ALA A 10 -5.12 -15.45 21.67
N VAL A 11 -4.31 -15.83 20.68
CA VAL A 11 -2.90 -15.44 20.63
C VAL A 11 -2.82 -13.95 20.30
N TYR A 12 -2.21 -13.17 21.19
CA TYR A 12 -2.02 -11.74 20.98
C TYR A 12 -0.91 -11.47 19.96
N VAL A 13 -1.27 -11.37 18.68
CA VAL A 13 -0.32 -11.15 17.58
C VAL A 13 -0.09 -9.66 17.30
N TYR A 14 -1.11 -8.81 17.46
CA TYR A 14 -1.09 -7.41 17.01
C TYR A 14 -1.25 -6.39 18.15
N GLY A 15 -0.15 -5.69 18.45
CA GLY A 15 -0.08 -4.59 19.42
C GLY A 15 -0.86 -3.33 19.01
N PRO A 16 -1.22 -2.43 19.95
CA PRO A 16 -1.97 -1.19 19.67
C PRO A 16 -1.24 -0.28 18.66
N TRP A 17 0.09 -0.23 18.72
CA TRP A 17 0.93 0.50 17.77
C TRP A 17 0.68 0.08 16.31
N ILE A 18 0.56 -1.23 16.06
CA ILE A 18 0.34 -1.75 14.71
C ILE A 18 -1.03 -1.32 14.18
N ARG A 19 -2.03 -1.22 15.07
CA ARG A 19 -3.37 -0.77 14.71
C ARG A 19 -3.37 0.71 14.35
N ILE A 20 -2.69 1.56 15.12
CA ILE A 20 -2.56 2.99 14.81
C ILE A 20 -1.88 3.17 13.46
N TRP A 21 -0.73 2.52 13.26
CA TRP A 21 -0.03 2.52 11.98
C TRP A 21 -0.95 2.09 10.83
N HIS A 22 -1.69 0.99 11.00
CA HIS A 22 -2.62 0.48 10.00
C HIS A 22 -3.69 1.50 9.63
N TRP A 23 -4.35 2.11 10.63
CA TRP A 23 -5.40 3.10 10.37
C TRP A 23 -4.87 4.35 9.67
N VAL A 24 -3.68 4.83 10.06
CA VAL A 24 -3.02 5.94 9.37
C VAL A 24 -2.76 5.59 7.90
N GLN A 25 -2.19 4.42 7.62
CA GLN A 25 -1.96 3.97 6.24
C GLN A 25 -3.26 3.81 5.46
N MET A 26 -4.31 3.26 6.07
CA MET A 26 -5.61 3.09 5.44
C MET A 26 -6.21 4.45 5.03
N PHE A 27 -6.22 5.43 5.93
CA PHE A 27 -6.72 6.77 5.61
C PHE A 27 -5.86 7.49 4.57
N ALA A 28 -4.53 7.30 4.60
CA ALA A 28 -3.64 7.84 3.57
C ALA A 28 -3.95 7.27 2.18
N ILE A 29 -4.14 5.95 2.07
CA ILE A 29 -4.50 5.29 0.79
C ILE A 29 -5.86 5.78 0.28
N LEU A 30 -6.86 5.91 1.17
CA LEU A 30 -8.17 6.43 0.78
C LEU A 30 -8.08 7.87 0.28
N ALA A 31 -7.35 8.73 0.99
CA ALA A 31 -7.13 10.11 0.58
C ALA A 31 -6.41 10.17 -0.77
N LEU A 32 -5.35 9.37 -0.98
CA LEU A 32 -4.61 9.27 -2.24
C LEU A 32 -5.49 8.80 -3.40
N GLY A 33 -6.34 7.79 -3.20
CA GLY A 33 -7.25 7.30 -4.22
C GLY A 33 -8.26 8.37 -4.66
N ILE A 34 -8.91 9.02 -3.69
CA ILE A 34 -9.92 10.06 -3.97
C ILE A 34 -9.26 11.27 -4.63
N THR A 35 -8.20 11.81 -4.04
CA THR A 35 -7.56 13.02 -4.55
C THR A 35 -6.79 12.76 -5.86
N GLY A 36 -6.18 11.59 -6.02
CA GLY A 36 -5.53 11.18 -7.27
C GLY A 36 -6.52 11.10 -8.43
N TYR A 37 -7.69 10.51 -8.18
CA TYR A 37 -8.78 10.53 -9.15
C TYR A 37 -9.20 11.95 -9.54
N LEU A 38 -9.38 12.85 -8.56
CA LEU A 38 -9.73 14.24 -8.81
C LEU A 38 -8.61 15.07 -9.46
N ILE A 39 -7.35 14.61 -9.39
CA ILE A 39 -6.24 15.25 -10.12
C ILE A 39 -6.27 14.83 -11.59
N GLY A 40 -6.53 13.55 -11.88
CA GLY A 40 -6.63 13.04 -13.25
C GLY A 40 -7.92 13.45 -13.96
N SER A 41 -9.03 13.50 -13.21
CA SER A 41 -10.35 13.93 -13.67
C SER A 41 -10.82 15.12 -12.81
N PRO A 42 -10.41 16.35 -13.16
CA PRO A 42 -10.67 17.53 -12.36
C PRO A 42 -12.18 17.79 -12.20
N PRO A 43 -12.60 18.30 -11.02
CA PRO A 43 -13.96 18.78 -10.80
C PRO A 43 -14.28 19.97 -11.71
N GLU A 44 -15.56 20.30 -11.83
CA GLU A 44 -16.04 21.41 -12.65
C GLU A 44 -15.36 22.73 -12.28
N SER A 45 -15.15 23.56 -13.30
CA SER A 45 -14.54 24.88 -13.13
C SER A 45 -15.46 25.79 -12.32
N LEU A 46 -14.89 26.50 -11.34
CA LEU A 46 -15.61 27.50 -10.55
C LEU A 46 -15.72 28.81 -11.32
N SER A 47 -16.87 29.46 -11.21
CA SER A 47 -17.08 30.82 -11.72
C SER A 47 -16.53 31.86 -10.74
N GLY A 48 -15.82 32.88 -11.24
CA GLY A 48 -15.27 33.95 -10.41
C GLY A 48 -13.82 34.24 -10.75
N GLU A 49 -13.18 35.09 -9.94
CA GLU A 49 -11.77 35.43 -10.11
C GLU A 49 -10.86 34.36 -9.49
N ALA A 50 -9.74 34.07 -10.15
CA ALA A 50 -8.85 32.97 -9.73
C ALA A 50 -8.27 33.13 -8.31
N TYR A 51 -8.12 34.37 -7.81
CA TYR A 51 -7.59 34.61 -6.47
C TYR A 51 -8.58 34.21 -5.35
N GLU A 52 -9.86 34.06 -5.68
CA GLU A 52 -10.93 33.69 -4.73
C GLU A 52 -11.02 32.17 -4.53
N HIS A 53 -10.34 31.39 -5.37
CA HIS A 53 -10.49 29.93 -5.44
C HIS A 53 -9.15 29.19 -5.44
N TYR A 54 -9.02 28.24 -4.52
CA TYR A 54 -7.82 27.38 -4.40
C TYR A 54 -8.16 25.88 -4.39
N GLN A 55 -9.25 25.49 -5.06
CA GLN A 55 -9.81 24.13 -5.00
C GLN A 55 -8.80 23.04 -5.39
N MET A 56 -8.20 23.12 -6.60
CA MET A 56 -7.18 22.14 -7.00
C MET A 56 -5.91 22.23 -6.16
N GLY A 57 -5.60 23.41 -5.61
CA GLY A 57 -4.51 23.58 -4.67
C GLY A 57 -4.72 22.76 -3.40
N TYR A 58 -5.92 22.78 -2.81
CA TYR A 58 -6.26 21.96 -1.65
C TYR A 58 -6.29 20.45 -1.96
N ILE A 59 -6.83 20.06 -3.12
CA ILE A 59 -6.84 18.65 -3.54
C ILE A 59 -5.41 18.12 -3.65
N ARG A 60 -4.52 18.85 -4.33
CA ARG A 60 -3.11 18.50 -4.47
C ARG A 60 -2.39 18.51 -3.12
N TYR A 61 -2.66 19.50 -2.27
CA TYR A 61 -2.08 19.57 -0.93
C TYR A 61 -2.41 18.32 -0.10
N ILE A 62 -3.69 17.93 -0.04
CA ILE A 62 -4.11 16.71 0.67
C ILE A 62 -3.45 15.48 0.06
N HIS A 63 -3.39 15.40 -1.27
CA HIS A 63 -2.72 14.30 -1.98
C HIS A 63 -1.25 14.16 -1.55
N PHE A 64 -0.49 15.26 -1.55
CA PHE A 64 0.93 15.24 -1.19
C PHE A 64 1.14 14.94 0.30
N VAL A 65 0.34 15.49 1.20
CA VAL A 65 0.41 15.18 2.64
C VAL A 65 0.12 13.70 2.87
N ALA A 66 -0.92 13.15 2.23
CA ALA A 66 -1.25 11.73 2.31
C ALA A 66 -0.13 10.86 1.71
N ALA A 67 0.50 11.28 0.61
CA ALA A 67 1.64 10.58 0.01
C ALA A 67 2.82 10.48 0.98
N TYR A 68 3.21 11.59 1.62
CA TYR A 68 4.28 11.57 2.62
C TYR A 68 3.92 10.73 3.85
N ALA A 69 2.68 10.77 4.32
CA ALA A 69 2.21 9.90 5.40
C ALA A 69 2.36 8.41 5.02
N LEU A 70 1.93 8.03 3.81
CA LEU A 70 2.07 6.68 3.27
C LEU A 70 3.54 6.26 3.19
N ILE A 71 4.41 7.13 2.65
CA ILE A 71 5.86 6.87 2.50
C ILE A 71 6.51 6.66 3.86
N ILE A 72 6.27 7.55 4.82
CA ILE A 72 6.83 7.43 6.17
C ILE A 72 6.35 6.13 6.84
N GLY A 73 5.05 5.84 6.76
CA GLY A 73 4.50 4.60 7.30
C GLY A 73 5.07 3.36 6.60
N PHE A 74 5.32 3.41 5.29
CA PHE A 74 5.94 2.34 4.54
C PHE A 74 7.42 2.14 4.90
N LEU A 75 8.18 3.21 5.12
CA LEU A 75 9.55 3.15 5.62
C LEU A 75 9.61 2.52 7.03
N VAL A 76 8.69 2.89 7.91
CA VAL A 76 8.53 2.22 9.22
C VAL A 76 8.24 0.73 9.04
N ARG A 77 7.44 0.36 8.04
CA ARG A 77 7.15 -1.05 7.72
C ARG A 77 8.39 -1.81 7.26
N ILE A 78 9.21 -1.20 6.39
CA ILE A 78 10.49 -1.76 5.94
C ILE A 78 11.44 -1.92 7.14
N TRP A 79 11.59 -0.88 7.96
CA TRP A 79 12.45 -0.93 9.14
C TRP A 79 12.05 -2.08 10.08
N ARG A 80 10.75 -2.26 10.34
CA ARG A 80 10.25 -3.38 11.15
C ARG A 80 10.43 -4.74 10.50
N ALA A 81 10.44 -4.84 9.17
CA ALA A 81 10.77 -6.10 8.51
C ALA A 81 12.25 -6.47 8.71
N ILE A 82 13.15 -5.48 8.68
CA ILE A 82 14.59 -5.71 8.89
C ILE A 82 14.87 -6.03 10.36
N ALA A 83 14.41 -5.18 11.29
CA ALA A 83 14.70 -5.27 12.73
C ALA A 83 13.78 -6.24 13.49
N GLY A 84 12.66 -6.69 12.90
CA GLY A 84 11.64 -7.48 13.58
C GLY A 84 11.75 -9.00 13.36
N ASN A 85 10.72 -9.70 13.88
CA ASN A 85 10.63 -11.16 13.87
C ASN A 85 10.25 -11.73 12.50
N ARG A 86 10.32 -13.06 12.34
CA ARG A 86 9.95 -13.78 11.11
C ARG A 86 8.61 -13.32 10.50
N HIS A 87 7.57 -13.16 11.32
CA HIS A 87 6.25 -12.66 10.90
C HIS A 87 6.25 -11.24 10.30
N SER A 88 7.23 -10.41 10.66
CA SER A 88 7.38 -9.07 10.07
C SER A 88 8.03 -9.10 8.68
N ARG A 89 8.71 -10.21 8.34
CA ARG A 89 9.40 -10.43 7.05
C ARG A 89 8.56 -11.15 6.02
N GLU A 90 7.54 -11.89 6.45
CA GLU A 90 6.73 -12.77 5.59
C GLU A 90 6.13 -12.05 4.38
N ILE A 91 5.70 -10.80 4.52
CA ILE A 91 5.15 -10.03 3.39
C ILE A 91 6.25 -9.68 2.38
N PHE A 92 7.48 -9.40 2.81
CA PHE A 92 8.56 -8.99 1.90
C PHE A 92 9.22 -10.17 1.19
N LEU A 93 9.16 -11.36 1.80
CA LEU A 93 9.81 -12.57 1.31
C LEU A 93 8.85 -13.77 1.42
N PRO A 94 7.74 -13.80 0.65
CA PRO A 94 6.90 -14.98 0.59
C PRO A 94 7.72 -16.17 0.07
N PRO A 95 7.56 -17.39 0.65
CA PRO A 95 8.36 -18.57 0.29
C PRO A 95 7.88 -19.18 -1.04
N MET A 96 7.94 -18.41 -2.12
CA MET A 96 7.46 -18.76 -3.46
C MET A 96 8.17 -19.98 -4.07
N TRP A 97 9.33 -20.38 -3.52
CA TRP A 97 10.09 -21.55 -3.95
C TRP A 97 9.64 -22.86 -3.30
N SER A 98 8.76 -22.81 -2.30
CA SER A 98 8.30 -24.02 -1.61
C SER A 98 7.10 -24.66 -2.31
N LYS A 99 7.22 -25.95 -2.64
CA LYS A 99 6.09 -26.75 -3.15
C LYS A 99 4.93 -26.83 -2.15
N SER A 100 5.22 -26.88 -0.85
CA SER A 100 4.17 -26.93 0.18
C SER A 100 3.37 -25.64 0.22
N PHE A 101 4.02 -24.49 0.00
CA PHE A 101 3.38 -23.18 -0.02
C PHE A 101 2.34 -23.07 -1.14
N TRP A 102 2.66 -23.57 -2.34
CA TRP A 102 1.70 -23.60 -3.45
C TRP A 102 0.56 -24.59 -3.24
N ALA A 103 0.83 -25.76 -2.65
CA ALA A 103 -0.20 -26.72 -2.29
C ALA A 103 -1.19 -26.14 -1.27
N GLU A 104 -0.70 -25.39 -0.29
CA GLU A 104 -1.52 -24.68 0.70
C GLU A 104 -2.26 -23.49 0.10
N THR A 105 -1.63 -22.73 -0.79
CA THR A 105 -2.28 -21.64 -1.52
C THR A 105 -3.47 -22.15 -2.34
N TRP A 106 -3.28 -23.24 -3.08
CA TRP A 106 -4.34 -23.84 -3.90
C TRP A 106 -5.49 -24.38 -3.05
N HIS A 107 -5.17 -24.97 -1.90
CA HIS A 107 -6.17 -25.38 -0.92
C HIS A 107 -7.00 -24.19 -0.42
N GLU A 108 -6.35 -23.07 -0.07
CA GLU A 108 -7.05 -21.87 0.40
C GLU A 108 -7.95 -21.27 -0.69
N ILE A 109 -7.51 -21.28 -1.96
CA ILE A 109 -8.34 -20.85 -3.10
C ILE A 109 -9.60 -21.72 -3.20
N LYS A 110 -9.47 -23.05 -3.13
CA LYS A 110 -10.63 -23.96 -3.15
C LYS A 110 -11.55 -23.75 -1.97
N TRP A 111 -10.99 -23.50 -0.79
CA TRP A 111 -11.76 -23.25 0.41
C TRP A 111 -12.57 -21.94 0.29
N TYR A 112 -11.97 -20.85 -0.18
CA TYR A 112 -12.71 -19.61 -0.47
C TYR A 112 -13.71 -19.74 -1.62
N ALA A 113 -13.44 -20.62 -2.58
CA ALA A 113 -14.40 -20.99 -3.64
C ALA A 113 -15.51 -21.95 -3.15
N MET A 114 -15.57 -22.27 -1.85
CA MET A 114 -16.53 -23.20 -1.23
C MET A 114 -16.47 -24.63 -1.80
N ILE A 115 -15.34 -25.02 -2.39
CA ILE A 115 -15.09 -26.37 -2.92
C ILE A 115 -14.58 -27.29 -1.80
N GLU A 116 -13.70 -26.77 -0.95
CA GLU A 116 -13.10 -27.51 0.16
C GLU A 116 -13.91 -27.32 1.46
N LYS A 117 -14.02 -28.38 2.27
CA LYS A 117 -14.91 -28.36 3.46
C LYS A 117 -14.25 -27.76 4.69
N GLU A 118 -12.94 -27.91 4.85
CA GLU A 118 -12.24 -27.56 6.09
C GLU A 118 -11.11 -26.54 5.83
N PRO A 119 -10.99 -25.48 6.65
CA PRO A 119 -9.86 -24.56 6.59
C PRO A 119 -8.60 -25.15 7.22
N LYS A 120 -7.44 -24.72 6.72
CA LYS A 120 -6.17 -24.94 7.42
C LYS A 120 -5.94 -23.83 8.46
N LYS A 121 -5.38 -24.19 9.61
CA LYS A 121 -5.00 -23.23 10.66
C LYS A 121 -3.61 -22.68 10.37
N TYR A 122 -3.51 -21.36 10.23
CA TYR A 122 -2.26 -20.65 10.03
C TYR A 122 -1.98 -19.74 11.22
N VAL A 123 -0.71 -19.65 11.62
CA VAL A 123 -0.26 -18.63 12.58
C VAL A 123 0.14 -17.40 11.77
N GLY A 124 -0.58 -16.29 11.94
CA GLY A 124 -0.35 -15.06 11.18
C GLY A 124 -1.20 -14.98 9.91
N HIS A 125 -0.55 -14.95 8.74
CA HIS A 125 -1.22 -14.83 7.44
C HIS A 125 -1.23 -16.19 6.73
N ASN A 126 -2.35 -16.52 6.08
CA ASN A 126 -2.38 -17.68 5.19
C ASN A 126 -1.56 -17.39 3.90
N PRO A 127 -1.10 -18.43 3.17
CA PRO A 127 -0.30 -18.29 1.96
C PRO A 127 -0.94 -17.41 0.88
N LEU A 128 -2.25 -17.50 0.71
CA LEU A 128 -2.99 -16.72 -0.29
C LEU A 128 -3.03 -15.22 0.07
N ALA A 129 -3.23 -14.89 1.34
CA ALA A 129 -3.17 -13.53 1.87
C ALA A 129 -1.76 -12.96 1.74
N LEU A 130 -0.71 -13.75 1.97
CA LEU A 130 0.67 -13.30 1.72
C LEU A 130 0.90 -12.94 0.25
N LEU A 131 0.40 -13.74 -0.68
CA LEU A 131 0.47 -13.42 -2.11
C LEU A 131 -0.32 -12.15 -2.43
N ALA A 132 -1.55 -12.02 -1.94
CA ALA A 132 -2.35 -10.82 -2.13
C ALA A 132 -1.65 -9.57 -1.56
N MET A 133 -1.10 -9.64 -0.35
CA MET A 133 -0.37 -8.53 0.25
C MET A 133 0.93 -8.20 -0.50
N PHE A 134 1.63 -9.18 -1.06
CA PHE A 134 2.83 -8.93 -1.86
C PHE A 134 2.48 -8.26 -3.21
N PHE A 135 1.59 -8.88 -3.98
CA PHE A 135 1.28 -8.44 -5.35
C PHE A 135 0.32 -7.25 -5.43
N LEU A 136 -0.62 -7.11 -4.49
CA LEU A 136 -1.64 -6.06 -4.54
C LEU A 136 -1.33 -4.88 -3.60
N TYR A 137 -0.49 -5.08 -2.59
CA TYR A 137 -0.10 -4.01 -1.68
C TYR A 137 1.37 -3.62 -1.83
N LEU A 138 2.32 -4.55 -1.64
CA LEU A 138 3.74 -4.21 -1.61
C LEU A 138 4.25 -3.67 -2.95
N LEU A 139 4.10 -4.44 -4.04
CA LEU A 139 4.60 -4.02 -5.35
C LEU A 139 3.92 -2.74 -5.86
N PRO A 140 2.58 -2.59 -5.81
CA PRO A 140 1.93 -1.37 -6.27
C PRO A 140 2.28 -0.17 -5.40
N THR A 141 2.41 -0.33 -4.07
CA THR A 141 2.83 0.76 -3.19
C THR A 141 4.24 1.25 -3.53
N VAL A 142 5.19 0.33 -3.76
CA VAL A 142 6.56 0.71 -4.16
C VAL A 142 6.53 1.44 -5.50
N PHE A 143 5.81 0.92 -6.49
CA PHE A 143 5.68 1.55 -7.80
C PHE A 143 5.11 2.98 -7.67
N LEU A 144 3.98 3.14 -6.97
CA LEU A 144 3.31 4.44 -6.77
C LEU A 144 4.16 5.45 -5.99
N ILE A 145 4.97 5.00 -5.03
CA ILE A 145 5.89 5.89 -4.31
C ILE A 145 6.95 6.43 -5.29
N PHE A 146 7.52 5.57 -6.12
CA PHE A 146 8.59 5.94 -7.03
C PHE A 146 8.08 6.86 -8.15
N THR A 147 6.99 6.48 -8.81
CA THR A 147 6.37 7.32 -9.85
C THR A 147 5.81 8.62 -9.28
N GLY A 148 5.16 8.57 -8.12
CA GLY A 148 4.65 9.75 -7.43
C GLY A 148 5.76 10.74 -7.02
N LEU A 149 6.89 10.25 -6.51
CA LEU A 149 8.05 11.10 -6.19
C LEU A 149 8.72 11.66 -7.45
N ALA A 150 8.73 10.92 -8.57
CA ALA A 150 9.21 11.44 -9.85
C ALA A 150 8.35 12.61 -10.35
N LEU A 151 7.03 12.48 -10.32
CA LEU A 151 6.10 13.55 -10.70
C LEU A 151 6.18 14.75 -9.74
N TYR A 152 6.32 14.48 -8.44
CA TYR A 152 6.51 15.53 -7.44
C TYR A 152 7.83 16.29 -7.68
N GLY A 153 8.89 15.57 -8.05
CA GLY A 153 10.19 16.14 -8.38
C GLY A 153 10.15 17.14 -9.54
N GLU A 154 9.40 16.84 -10.61
CA GLU A 154 9.17 17.80 -11.71
C GLU A 154 8.52 19.09 -11.23
N GLY A 155 7.50 18.98 -10.37
CA GLY A 155 6.82 20.13 -9.79
C GLY A 155 7.71 20.97 -8.86
N THR A 156 8.62 20.33 -8.12
CA THR A 156 9.58 21.04 -7.25
C THR A 156 10.72 21.72 -8.00
N GLY A 157 11.00 21.30 -9.23
CA GLY A 157 12.04 21.85 -10.08
C GLY A 157 13.39 21.13 -9.98
N MET A 158 14.25 21.42 -10.97
CA MET A 158 15.59 20.86 -11.08
C MET A 158 16.45 21.25 -9.88
N GLY A 159 17.22 20.29 -9.36
CA GLY A 159 18.09 20.47 -8.19
C GLY A 159 17.48 20.04 -6.85
N SER A 160 16.18 19.74 -6.80
CA SER A 160 15.57 19.09 -5.63
C SER A 160 16.06 17.65 -5.47
N TRP A 161 16.04 17.13 -4.23
CA TRP A 161 16.42 15.73 -4.01
C TRP A 161 15.43 14.76 -4.67
N GLN A 162 14.15 15.12 -4.73
CA GLN A 162 13.13 14.34 -5.43
C GLN A 162 13.44 14.24 -6.91
N TYR A 163 13.81 15.37 -7.54
CA TYR A 163 14.21 15.36 -8.94
C TYR A 163 15.45 14.49 -9.16
N ASN A 164 16.49 14.72 -8.36
CA ASN A 164 17.77 14.03 -8.53
C ASN A 164 17.66 12.52 -8.31
N TRP A 165 16.85 12.08 -7.34
CA TRP A 165 16.74 10.67 -6.96
C TRP A 165 15.63 9.90 -7.65
N PHE A 166 14.64 10.58 -8.25
CA PHE A 166 13.49 9.93 -8.87
C PHE A 166 13.26 10.42 -10.30
N SER A 167 12.98 11.71 -10.50
CA SER A 167 12.61 12.27 -11.81
C SER A 167 13.69 12.07 -12.87
N SER A 168 14.97 12.20 -12.50
CA SER A 168 16.12 12.17 -13.40
C SER A 168 16.27 10.88 -14.22
N TRP A 169 15.73 9.76 -13.73
CA TRP A 169 15.83 8.46 -14.39
C TRP A 169 14.48 7.80 -14.62
N ILE A 170 13.47 8.03 -13.78
CA ILE A 170 12.13 7.44 -13.96
C ILE A 170 11.46 8.02 -15.21
N ILE A 171 11.50 9.35 -15.39
CA ILE A 171 10.81 9.98 -16.52
C ILE A 171 11.43 9.58 -17.86
N PRO A 172 12.77 9.62 -18.04
CA PRO A 172 13.36 9.11 -19.27
C PRO A 172 13.13 7.62 -19.50
N LEU A 173 13.10 6.80 -18.43
CA LEU A 173 12.84 5.35 -18.53
C LEU A 173 11.42 5.07 -19.05
N MET A 174 10.45 5.89 -18.63
CA MET A 174 9.06 5.79 -19.06
C MET A 174 8.81 6.47 -20.43
N GLY A 175 9.80 7.20 -20.97
CA GLY A 175 9.74 7.91 -22.24
C GLY A 175 9.58 9.42 -22.07
N GLN A 176 8.48 9.84 -21.43
CA GLN A 176 8.17 11.25 -21.14
C GLN A 176 7.38 11.39 -19.83
N SER A 177 7.23 12.63 -19.36
CA SER A 177 6.49 12.93 -18.12
C SER A 177 5.04 12.41 -18.16
N GLN A 178 4.35 12.65 -19.28
CA GLN A 178 2.96 12.22 -19.45
C GLN A 178 2.76 10.70 -19.31
N ASP A 179 3.74 9.88 -19.70
CA ASP A 179 3.65 8.42 -19.61
C ASP A 179 3.75 7.93 -18.15
N VAL A 180 4.17 8.78 -17.22
CA VAL A 180 4.13 8.50 -15.78
C VAL A 180 2.76 8.84 -15.18
N HIS A 181 1.97 9.67 -15.87
CA HIS A 181 0.62 10.08 -15.44
C HIS A 181 -0.49 9.10 -15.85
N THR A 182 -0.24 8.20 -16.81
CA THR A 182 -1.23 7.30 -17.45
C THR A 182 -0.87 5.83 -17.32
#